data_AF-A0A840S4G7-F1
#
_entry.id   AF-A0A840S4G7-F1
#
_cell.length_a   1.000
_cell.length_b   1.000
_cell.length_c   1.000
_cell.angle_alpha   90.00
_cell.angle_beta   90.00
_cell.angle_gamma   90.00
#
_symmetry.space_group_name_H-M   'P 1'
#
loop_
_entity.id
_entity.type
_entity.pdbx_description
1 polymer ?
#
loop_
_entity_poly.entity_id
_entity_poly.type
_entity_poly.pdbx_seq_one_letter_code
_entity_poly.pdbx_strand_id
1 'polypeptide(L)'
;MSTRQLPALSWPLAHPQWRALVCEAGHWVLLPTDPGAEPTPLQRVDVVLDLNELLWLRLRCPVGRGWRALWPEQWHVILRQAQHPGLWPMVRAALAGRRRRHWWGAP
;
A
#
# COMPACT_ATOMS: atom_id res chain seq x y z
N MET A 1 -16.43 11.63 19.22
CA MET A 1 -15.66 10.37 19.01
C MET A 1 -14.32 10.78 18.42
N SER A 2 -13.23 10.67 19.19
CA SER A 2 -11.90 11.07 18.71
C SER A 2 -11.44 10.08 17.64
N THR A 3 -11.46 10.48 16.38
CA THR A 3 -10.81 9.74 15.29
C THR A 3 -9.31 9.72 15.61
N ARG A 4 -8.83 8.61 16.18
CA ARG A 4 -7.39 8.37 16.33
C ARG A 4 -6.79 8.37 14.93
N GLN A 5 -6.21 9.51 14.55
CA GLN A 5 -5.49 9.64 13.30
C GLN A 5 -4.24 8.79 13.42
N LEU A 6 -4.08 7.85 12.48
CA LEU A 6 -2.87 7.03 12.43
C LEU A 6 -1.67 7.95 12.17
N PRO A 7 -0.53 7.74 12.86
CA PRO A 7 0.70 8.44 12.53
C PRO A 7 1.08 8.17 11.07
N ALA A 8 1.75 9.14 10.44
CA ALA A 8 2.30 8.94 9.11
C ALA A 8 3.24 7.72 9.10
N LEU A 9 3.05 6.85 8.12
CA LEU A 9 3.84 5.64 7.90
C LEU A 9 4.59 5.80 6.58
N SER A 10 5.88 5.50 6.57
CA SER A 10 6.68 5.36 5.36
C SER A 10 7.38 4.01 5.39
N TRP A 11 7.04 3.13 4.45
CA TRP A 11 7.64 1.81 4.30
C TRP A 11 8.57 1.78 3.07
N PRO A 12 9.89 1.64 3.25
CA PRO A 12 10.82 1.54 2.13
C PRO A 12 10.53 0.32 1.23
N LEU A 13 10.64 0.51 -0.09
CA LEU A 13 10.41 -0.52 -1.08
C LEU A 13 11.73 -0.87 -1.78
N ALA A 14 11.96 -2.17 -1.97
CA ALA A 14 13.02 -2.66 -2.85
C ALA A 14 12.49 -2.72 -4.30
N HIS A 15 12.14 -1.56 -4.87
CA HIS A 15 11.61 -1.45 -6.23
C HIS A 15 12.39 -0.40 -7.05
N PRO A 16 12.71 -0.65 -8.33
CA PRO A 16 13.51 0.29 -9.12
C PRO A 16 12.83 1.66 -9.30
N GLN A 17 11.51 1.66 -9.49
CA GLN A 17 10.75 2.90 -9.73
C GLN A 17 10.24 3.58 -8.46
N TRP A 18 10.11 2.83 -7.36
CA TRP A 18 9.42 3.30 -6.16
C TRP A 18 10.33 3.13 -4.94
N ARG A 19 10.60 4.23 -4.25
CA ARG A 19 11.42 4.27 -3.04
C ARG A 19 10.66 3.82 -1.81
N ALA A 20 9.39 4.20 -1.69
CA ALA A 20 8.60 3.93 -0.48
C ALA A 20 7.09 3.91 -0.75
N LEU A 21 6.38 3.16 0.08
CA LEU A 21 4.93 3.22 0.24
C LEU A 21 4.60 4.04 1.48
N VAL A 22 3.86 5.13 1.31
CA VAL A 22 3.53 6.06 2.39
C VAL A 22 2.03 6.01 2.67
N CYS A 23 1.66 6.05 3.95
CA CYS A 23 0.29 6.27 4.40
C CYS A 23 0.25 7.50 5.31
N GLU A 24 -0.51 8.52 4.92
CA GLU A 24 -0.69 9.75 5.69
C GLU A 24 -2.17 10.12 5.70
N ALA A 25 -2.73 10.38 6.89
CA ALA A 25 -4.14 10.68 7.08
C ALA A 25 -5.11 9.66 6.40
N GLY A 26 -4.69 8.40 6.23
CA GLY A 26 -5.46 7.35 5.57
C GLY A 26 -5.36 7.30 4.04
N HIS A 27 -4.61 8.23 3.44
CA HIS A 27 -4.27 8.26 2.02
C HIS A 27 -2.95 7.53 1.78
N TRP A 28 -2.92 6.72 0.71
CA TRP A 28 -1.74 5.95 0.35
C TRP A 28 -1.09 6.51 -0.91
N VAL A 29 0.23 6.58 -0.91
CA VAL A 29 1.02 7.18 -2.00
C VAL A 29 2.29 6.35 -2.22
N LEU A 30 2.70 6.19 -3.47
CA LEU A 30 4.02 5.69 -3.85
C LEU A 30 4.97 6.85 -4.06
N LEU A 31 6.08 6.85 -3.31
CA LEU A 31 7.16 7.79 -3.54
C LEU A 31 8.10 7.25 -4.62
N PRO A 32 8.33 7.99 -5.71
CA PRO A 32 9.25 7.57 -6.76
C PRO A 32 10.70 7.55 -6.27
N THR A 33 11.53 6.75 -6.95
CA THR A 33 12.98 6.75 -6.74
C THR A 33 13.63 8.00 -7.32
N ASP A 34 13.10 8.51 -8.45
CA ASP A 34 13.55 9.76 -9.07
C ASP A 34 13.11 10.96 -8.21
N PRO A 35 14.04 11.78 -7.68
CA PRO A 35 13.71 12.93 -6.85
C PRO A 35 12.93 14.04 -7.58
N GLY A 36 12.93 14.06 -8.92
CA GLY A 36 12.14 15.02 -9.71
C GLY A 36 10.72 14.54 -10.03
N ALA A 37 10.38 13.29 -9.73
CA ALA A 37 9.07 12.73 -10.03
C ALA A 37 8.07 12.98 -8.88
N GLU A 38 6.83 13.24 -9.26
CA GLU A 38 5.75 13.48 -8.30
C GLU A 38 5.32 12.19 -7.60
N PRO A 39 4.96 12.26 -6.29
CA PRO A 39 4.34 11.15 -5.58
C PRO A 39 3.08 10.65 -6.29
N THR A 40 2.96 9.34 -6.48
CA THR A 40 1.82 8.75 -7.17
C THR A 40 0.76 8.31 -6.15
N PRO A 41 -0.41 8.98 -6.08
CA PRO A 41 -1.45 8.58 -5.15
C PRO A 41 -2.01 7.22 -5.55
N LEU A 42 -2.32 6.36 -4.59
CA LEU A 42 -2.93 5.06 -4.83
C LEU A 42 -4.44 5.17 -4.74
N GLN A 43 -5.13 4.62 -5.73
CA GLN A 43 -6.60 4.50 -5.70
C GLN A 43 -7.02 3.49 -4.62
N ARG A 44 -6.27 2.39 -4.49
CA ARG A 44 -6.58 1.33 -3.52
C ARG A 44 -5.33 0.54 -3.14
N VAL A 45 -5.30 0.13 -1.87
CA VAL A 45 -4.37 -0.87 -1.34
C VAL A 45 -5.20 -2.03 -0.82
N ASP A 46 -4.98 -3.22 -1.35
CA ASP A 46 -5.58 -4.47 -0.88
C ASP A 46 -4.49 -5.35 -0.25
N VAL A 47 -4.78 -5.97 0.91
CA VAL A 47 -3.95 -7.06 1.44
C VAL A 47 -4.39 -8.35 0.76
N VAL A 48 -3.51 -8.93 -0.07
CA VAL A 48 -3.74 -10.19 -0.79
C VAL A 48 -3.44 -11.38 0.12
N LEU A 49 -2.35 -11.29 0.89
CA LEU A 49 -1.93 -12.30 1.85
C LEU A 49 -1.37 -11.62 3.10
N ASP A 50 -1.75 -12.13 4.27
CA ASP A 50 -1.18 -11.74 5.57
C ASP A 50 -0.68 -13.00 6.27
N LEU A 51 0.64 -13.18 6.23
CA LEU A 51 1.37 -14.07 7.11
C LEU A 51 1.96 -13.20 8.21
N ASN A 52 2.08 -13.74 9.42
CA ASN A 52 2.44 -12.94 10.60
C ASN A 52 3.67 -12.02 10.39
N GLU A 53 4.72 -12.52 9.71
CA GLU A 53 5.93 -11.79 9.32
C GLU A 53 5.95 -11.24 7.87
N LEU A 54 4.91 -11.46 7.06
CA LEU A 54 4.89 -11.11 5.65
C LEU A 54 3.51 -10.62 5.18
N LEU A 55 3.49 -9.48 4.49
CA LEU A 55 2.29 -8.96 3.84
C LEU A 55 2.50 -8.91 2.34
N TRP A 56 1.59 -9.52 1.58
CA TRP A 56 1.49 -9.31 0.15
C TRP A 56 0.39 -8.31 -0.14
N LEU A 57 0.78 -7.18 -0.75
CA LEU A 57 -0.11 -6.10 -1.11
C LEU A 57 -0.32 -6.04 -2.62
N ARG A 58 -1.53 -5.67 -3.00
CA ARG A 58 -1.86 -5.24 -4.35
C ARG A 58 -2.24 -3.76 -4.31
N LEU A 59 -1.46 -2.96 -5.02
CA LEU A 59 -1.59 -1.51 -5.14
C LEU A 59 -2.26 -1.20 -6.47
N ARG A 60 -3.28 -0.34 -6.47
CA ARG A 60 -3.96 0.10 -7.69
C ARG A 60 -3.64 1.57 -7.92
N CYS A 61 -2.97 1.87 -9.02
CA CYS A 61 -2.64 3.22 -9.41
C CYS A 61 -3.82 3.85 -10.19
N PRO A 62 -4.04 5.17 -10.04
CA PRO A 62 -4.98 5.90 -10.87
C PRO A 62 -4.47 5.89 -12.31
N VAL A 63 -5.36 5.47 -13.21
CA VAL A 63 -5.15 5.47 -14.65
C VAL A 63 -5.86 6.68 -15.25
N GLY A 64 -5.24 7.29 -16.25
CA GLY A 64 -5.86 8.34 -17.06
C GLY A 64 -7.17 7.88 -17.71
N ARG A 65 -8.02 8.85 -18.09
CA ARG A 65 -9.35 8.61 -18.69
C ARG A 65 -9.26 7.67 -19.89
N GLY A 66 -10.32 6.88 -20.11
CA GLY A 66 -10.48 5.97 -21.26
C GLY A 66 -10.60 4.50 -20.86
N TRP A 67 -10.42 3.59 -21.81
CA TRP A 67 -10.53 2.13 -21.59
C TRP A 67 -9.56 1.61 -20.52
N ARG A 68 -8.43 2.30 -20.31
CA ARG A 68 -7.48 1.99 -19.23
C ARG A 68 -8.06 2.17 -17.84
N ALA A 69 -9.09 3.02 -17.66
CA ALA A 69 -9.81 3.15 -16.39
C ALA A 69 -10.53 1.85 -15.97
N LEU A 70 -10.87 1.00 -16.95
CA LEU A 70 -11.48 -0.33 -16.69
C LEU A 70 -10.43 -1.35 -16.22
N TRP A 71 -9.16 -1.13 -16.57
CA TRP A 71 -8.02 -1.98 -16.21
C TRP A 71 -6.91 -1.14 -15.58
N PRO A 72 -7.11 -0.67 -14.34
CA PRO A 72 -6.12 0.14 -13.65
C PRO A 72 -4.81 -0.63 -13.51
N GLU A 73 -3.70 0.09 -13.65
CA GLU A 73 -2.37 -0.47 -13.44
C GLU A 73 -2.25 -0.99 -12.01
N GLN A 74 -1.73 -2.22 -11.87
CA GLN A 74 -1.64 -2.93 -10.60
C GLN A 74 -0.20 -3.28 -10.30
N TRP A 75 0.23 -2.95 -9.09
CA TRP A 75 1.56 -3.29 -8.59
C TRP A 75 1.44 -4.23 -7.41
N HIS A 76 2.32 -5.23 -7.37
CA HIS A 76 2.37 -6.20 -6.29
C HIS A 76 3.62 -5.96 -5.45
N VAL A 77 3.44 -5.85 -4.14
CA VAL A 77 4.52 -5.54 -3.21
C VAL A 77 4.49 -6.53 -2.05
N ILE A 78 5.65 -7.06 -1.69
CA ILE A 78 5.82 -7.93 -0.53
C ILE A 78 6.54 -7.13 0.56
N LEU A 79 5.90 -6.96 1.71
CA LEU A 79 6.50 -6.37 2.90
C LEU A 79 6.93 -7.49 3.84
N ARG A 80 8.14 -7.41 4.38
CA ARG A 80 8.66 -8.39 5.34
C ARG A 80 9.01 -7.69 6.65
N GLN A 81 8.55 -8.24 7.77
CA GLN A 81 8.85 -7.71 9.10
C GLN A 81 10.35 -7.52 9.32
N ALA A 82 11.17 -8.47 8.88
CA ALA A 82 12.62 -8.45 9.04
C ALA A 82 13.30 -7.22 8.42
N GLN A 83 12.69 -6.58 7.40
CA GLN A 83 13.27 -5.39 6.77
C GLN A 83 13.16 -4.17 7.68
N HIS A 84 12.02 -4.00 8.36
CA HIS A 84 11.73 -2.85 9.21
C HIS A 84 10.92 -3.27 10.45
N PRO A 85 11.53 -3.99 11.42
CA PRO A 85 10.79 -4.56 12.55
C PRO A 85 10.11 -3.50 13.41
N GLY A 86 10.72 -2.31 13.56
CA GLY A 86 10.13 -1.19 14.31
C GLY A 86 8.90 -0.58 13.64
N LEU A 87 8.78 -0.66 12.32
CA LEU A 87 7.63 -0.14 11.56
C LEU A 87 6.51 -1.18 11.40
N TRP A 88 6.78 -2.45 11.72
CA TRP A 88 5.85 -3.56 11.49
C TRP A 88 4.49 -3.40 12.18
N PRO A 89 4.41 -2.99 13.46
CA PRO A 89 3.12 -2.79 14.11
C PRO A 89 2.31 -1.67 13.45
N MET A 90 2.97 -0.60 13.01
CA MET A 90 2.34 0.56 12.36
C MET A 90 1.78 0.19 10.99
N VAL A 91 2.54 -0.53 10.16
CA VAL A 91 2.06 -0.96 8.84
C VAL A 91 0.90 -1.95 8.95
N ARG A 92 0.95 -2.89 9.91
CA ARG A 92 -0.17 -3.81 10.17
C ARG A 92 -1.43 -3.05 10.63
N ALA A 93 -1.27 -2.05 11.49
CA ALA A 93 -2.38 -1.21 11.94
C ALA A 93 -2.98 -0.38 10.79
N ALA A 94 -2.14 0.24 9.96
CA ALA A 94 -2.58 1.03 8.80
C ALA A 94 -3.31 0.18 7.75
N LEU A 95 -2.95 -1.10 7.62
CA LEU A 95 -3.57 -2.04 6.69
C LEU A 95 -4.74 -2.84 7.28
N ALA A 96 -5.00 -2.75 8.59
CA ALA A 96 -6.03 -3.57 9.26
C ALA A 96 -7.41 -3.39 8.63
N GLY A 97 -7.79 -2.16 8.25
CA GLY A 97 -9.04 -1.85 7.55
C GLY A 97 -9.04 -2.16 6.05
N ARG A 98 -7.89 -2.58 5.49
CA ARG A 98 -7.70 -2.91 4.07
C ARG A 98 -7.63 -4.42 3.81
N ARG A 99 -7.64 -5.22 4.89
CA ARG A 99 -7.83 -6.67 4.83
C ARG A 99 -9.27 -6.92 4.41
N ARG A 100 -9.49 -7.34 3.16
CA ARG A 100 -10.82 -7.82 2.78
C ARG A 100 -11.09 -9.08 3.60
N ARG A 101 -12.17 -9.09 4.38
CA ARG A 101 -12.64 -10.27 5.13
C ARG A 101 -13.11 -11.43 4.25
N HIS A 102 -13.08 -11.26 2.93
CA HIS A 102 -13.48 -12.28 1.97
C HIS A 102 -12.36 -12.45 0.97
N TRP A 103 -11.62 -13.55 1.06
CA TRP A 103 -10.97 -14.12 -0.12
C TRP A 103 -10.55 -15.58 0.05
N TRP A 104 -11.52 -16.48 0.12
CA TRP A 104 -11.52 -17.77 -0.57
C TRP A 104 -12.92 -17.92 -1.20
N GLY A 105 -13.08 -17.58 -2.49
CA GLY A 105 -14.27 -17.93 -3.29
C GLY A 105 -15.59 -17.17 -3.06
N ALA A 106 -15.58 -15.85 -2.81
CA ALA A 106 -16.83 -15.07 -2.91
C ALA A 106 -17.03 -14.63 -4.38
N PRO A 107 -18.24 -14.81 -4.96
CA PRO A 107 -18.55 -14.48 -6.36
C PRO A 107 -18.36 -12.99 -6.69
#